data_AF-A0A7I0JCY6-F1
#
_entry.id   AF-A0A7I0JCY6-F1
#
_cell.length_a   1.000
_cell.length_b   1.000
_cell.length_c   1.000
_cell.angle_alpha   90.00
_cell.angle_beta   90.00
_cell.angle_gamma   90.00
#
_symmetry.space_group_name_H-M   'P 1'
#
loop_
_entity.id
_entity.type
_entity.pdbx_description
1 polymer ?
#
loop_
_entity_poly.entity_id
_entity_poly.type
_entity_poly.pdbx_seq_one_letter_code
_entity_poly.pdbx_strand_id
1 'polypeptide(L)'
;LALTYRIIAGPDGADTDLAPMPVDPTPRLELKSLRIAFASTFPGFPVAAEISAAVESLASQLASSGASVEEAKLPGLDLHDDLAEGGRLIGMMLEAAQPEPPEQPTPVSSWFAALARRDRSLLAGER
;
A
#
# COMPACT_ATOMS: atom_id res chain seq x y z
N LEU A 1 -5.50 14.98 12.32
CA LEU A 1 -5.49 14.34 10.99
C LEU A 1 -6.85 14.35 10.29
N ALA A 2 -7.94 13.90 10.93
CA ALA A 2 -9.27 13.84 10.28
C ALA A 2 -9.74 15.15 9.63
N LEU A 3 -9.50 16.30 10.28
CA LEU A 3 -9.81 17.62 9.71
C LEU A 3 -8.97 17.93 8.46
N THR A 4 -7.66 17.73 8.54
CA THR A 4 -6.74 17.96 7.41
C THR A 4 -7.12 17.10 6.22
N TYR A 5 -7.39 15.81 6.44
CA TYR A 5 -7.84 14.90 5.38
C TYR A 5 -9.11 15.41 4.69
N ARG A 6 -10.11 15.88 5.44
CA ARG A 6 -11.34 16.46 4.88
C ARG A 6 -11.12 17.72 4.03
N ILE A 7 -9.99 18.41 4.20
CA ILE A 7 -9.65 19.61 3.43
C ILE A 7 -8.90 19.24 2.16
N ILE A 8 -7.98 18.27 2.22
CA ILE A 8 -7.07 17.94 1.12
C ILE A 8 -7.55 16.78 0.24
N ALA A 9 -8.54 16.01 0.70
CA ALA A 9 -9.04 14.87 -0.05
C ALA A 9 -10.12 15.29 -1.05
N GLY A 10 -10.23 14.53 -2.13
CA GLY A 10 -11.17 14.76 -3.22
C GLY A 10 -10.45 15.15 -4.51
N PRO A 11 -11.17 15.12 -5.65
CA PRO A 11 -10.58 15.46 -6.94
C PRO A 11 -10.23 16.95 -7.02
N ASP A 12 -9.03 17.27 -7.49
CA ASP A 12 -8.62 18.64 -7.83
C ASP A 12 -8.90 18.98 -9.31
N GLY A 13 -9.20 17.96 -10.13
CA GLY A 13 -9.46 18.09 -11.57
C GLY A 13 -8.21 18.31 -12.43
N ALA A 14 -7.02 18.28 -11.83
CA ALA A 14 -5.74 18.50 -12.50
C ALA A 14 -4.87 17.24 -12.48
N ASP A 15 -4.92 16.44 -11.42
CA ASP A 15 -4.19 15.18 -11.31
C ASP A 15 -4.90 14.08 -12.11
N THR A 16 -4.26 13.60 -13.17
CA THR A 16 -4.78 12.53 -14.03
C THR A 16 -4.37 11.14 -13.57
N ASP A 17 -3.42 11.02 -12.63
CA ASP A 17 -2.93 9.74 -12.12
C ASP A 17 -3.83 9.18 -11.02
N LEU A 18 -4.65 10.03 -10.40
CA LEU A 18 -5.62 9.67 -9.39
C LEU A 18 -7.04 9.62 -9.96
N ALA A 19 -7.73 8.50 -9.75
CA ALA A 19 -9.14 8.43 -10.05
C ALA A 19 -9.91 9.46 -9.20
N PRO A 20 -10.85 10.24 -9.78
CA PRO A 20 -11.63 11.22 -9.04
C PRO A 20 -12.60 10.49 -8.11
N MET A 21 -12.17 10.23 -6.88
CA MET A 21 -12.95 9.53 -5.86
C MET A 21 -13.57 10.53 -4.89
N PRO A 22 -14.90 10.46 -4.66
CA PRO A 22 -15.55 11.32 -3.67
C PRO A 22 -15.06 10.97 -2.27
N VAL A 23 -15.01 11.99 -1.41
CA VAL A 23 -14.69 11.79 0.01
C VAL A 23 -15.98 11.54 0.76
N ASP A 24 -16.28 10.28 1.00
CA ASP A 24 -17.41 9.91 1.83
C ASP A 24 -17.14 10.22 3.31
N PRO A 25 -18.17 10.62 4.08
CA PRO A 25 -18.04 10.80 5.51
C PRO A 25 -17.63 9.47 6.16
N THR A 26 -16.55 9.49 6.94
CA THR A 26 -16.11 8.29 7.67
C THR A 26 -17.19 7.87 8.68
N PRO A 27 -17.75 6.65 8.58
CA PRO A 27 -18.74 6.19 9.52
C PRO A 27 -18.13 6.04 10.92
N ARG A 28 -18.95 6.21 11.95
CA ARG A 28 -18.54 5.87 13.31
C ARG A 28 -18.51 4.35 13.43
N LEU A 29 -17.32 3.80 13.71
CA LEU A 29 -17.11 2.37 13.86
C LEU A 29 -17.11 1.98 15.33
N GLU A 30 -17.83 0.91 15.68
CA GLU A 30 -17.81 0.33 17.01
C GLU A 30 -16.71 -0.75 17.06
N LEU A 31 -15.80 -0.69 18.03
CA LEU A 31 -14.66 -1.63 18.13
C LEU A 31 -15.08 -3.11 18.06
N LYS A 32 -16.23 -3.46 18.66
CA LYS A 32 -16.77 -4.83 18.67
C LYS A 32 -17.19 -5.36 17.29
N SER A 33 -17.35 -4.46 16.32
CA SER A 33 -17.69 -4.81 14.94
C SER A 33 -16.46 -5.00 14.05
N LEU A 34 -15.26 -4.67 14.55
CA LEU A 34 -14.03 -4.71 13.77
C LEU A 34 -13.38 -6.09 13.79
N ARG A 35 -12.91 -6.50 12.62
CA ARG A 35 -11.98 -7.62 12.41
C ARG A 35 -10.63 -7.03 12.04
N ILE A 36 -9.65 -7.20 12.92
CA ILE A 36 -8.35 -6.55 12.86
C ILE A 36 -7.31 -7.64 12.67
N ALA A 37 -6.58 -7.57 11.55
CA ALA A 37 -5.40 -8.39 11.35
C ALA A 37 -4.17 -7.62 11.88
N PHE A 38 -3.25 -8.28 12.59
CA PHE A 38 -2.01 -7.67 13.06
C PHE A 38 -0.80 -8.52 12.71
N ALA A 39 0.38 -7.91 12.54
CA ALA A 39 1.65 -8.61 12.38
C ALA A 39 2.72 -7.93 13.23
N SER A 40 3.37 -8.67 14.13
CA SER A 40 4.46 -8.13 14.97
C SER A 40 5.83 -8.24 14.32
N THR A 41 5.91 -8.91 13.17
CA THR A 41 7.10 -9.04 12.33
C THR A 41 6.76 -8.69 10.89
N PHE A 42 7.80 -8.39 10.10
CA PHE A 42 7.65 -8.14 8.67
C PHE A 42 8.71 -8.97 7.93
N PRO A 43 8.32 -10.01 7.17
CA PRO A 43 9.28 -10.83 6.42
C PRO A 43 10.20 -9.98 5.56
N GLY A 44 11.51 -10.25 5.62
CA GLY A 44 12.53 -9.48 4.89
C GLY A 44 13.08 -8.26 5.65
N PHE A 45 12.50 -7.89 6.80
CA PHE A 45 12.95 -6.74 7.58
C PHE A 45 13.14 -7.06 9.06
N PRO A 46 14.28 -6.65 9.66
CA PRO A 46 14.45 -6.77 11.10
C PRO A 46 13.51 -5.78 11.80
N VAL A 47 12.68 -6.30 12.71
CA VAL A 47 11.85 -5.50 13.61
C VAL A 47 12.48 -5.52 15.00
N ALA A 48 12.64 -4.35 15.61
CA ALA A 48 13.17 -4.25 16.97
C ALA A 48 12.21 -4.91 17.96
N ALA A 49 12.74 -5.61 18.97
CA ALA A 49 11.95 -6.40 19.90
C ALA A 49 10.89 -5.55 20.63
N GLU A 50 11.22 -4.30 20.97
CA GLU A 50 10.31 -3.36 21.62
C GLU A 50 9.11 -3.00 20.73
N ILE A 51 9.32 -2.92 19.41
CA ILE A 51 8.25 -2.64 18.43
C ILE A 51 7.32 -3.84 18.32
N SER A 52 7.87 -5.05 18.15
CA SER A 52 7.07 -6.28 18.10
C SER A 52 6.23 -6.45 19.37
N ALA A 53 6.83 -6.25 20.54
CA ALA A 53 6.14 -6.33 21.83
C ALA A 53 5.04 -5.27 21.97
N ALA A 54 5.27 -4.04 21.50
CA ALA A 54 4.26 -2.99 21.52
C ALA A 54 3.05 -3.33 20.64
N VAL A 55 3.28 -3.90 19.46
CA VAL A 55 2.21 -4.36 18.54
C VAL A 55 1.40 -5.49 19.16
N GLU A 56 2.05 -6.49 19.75
CA GLU A 56 1.38 -7.62 20.42
C GLU A 56 0.55 -7.18 21.64
N SER A 57 1.08 -6.22 22.41
CA SER A 57 0.35 -5.61 23.52
C SER A 57 -0.90 -4.87 23.04
N LEU A 58 -0.80 -4.11 21.94
CA LEU A 58 -1.94 -3.43 21.34
C LEU A 58 -2.99 -4.42 20.83
N ALA A 59 -2.57 -5.48 20.13
CA ALA A 59 -3.47 -6.53 19.65
C ALA A 59 -4.26 -7.17 20.81
N SER A 60 -3.58 -7.44 21.93
CA SER A 60 -4.21 -8.00 23.14
C SER A 60 -5.23 -7.04 23.76
N GLN A 61 -4.94 -5.74 23.79
CA GLN A 61 -5.85 -4.70 24.31
C GLN A 61 -7.09 -4.52 23.42
N LEU A 62 -6.93 -4.65 22.10
CA LEU A 62 -8.05 -4.59 21.15
C LEU A 62 -8.96 -5.81 21.30
N ALA A 63 -8.38 -7.00 21.46
CA ALA A 63 -9.14 -8.22 21.70
C ALA A 63 -9.91 -8.16 23.03
N SER A 64 -9.29 -7.69 24.12
CA SER A 64 -9.98 -7.54 25.41
C SER A 64 -11.08 -6.48 25.39
N SER A 65 -10.98 -5.50 24.49
CA SER A 65 -12.02 -4.49 24.24
C SER A 65 -13.16 -4.98 23.33
N GLY A 66 -13.07 -6.23 22.86
CA GLY A 66 -14.12 -6.93 22.12
C GLY A 66 -13.99 -6.91 20.60
N ALA A 67 -12.89 -6.42 20.04
CA ALA A 67 -12.61 -6.58 18.61
C ALA A 67 -12.24 -8.04 18.29
N SER A 68 -12.51 -8.50 17.08
CA SER A 68 -11.96 -9.75 16.54
C SER A 68 -10.55 -9.47 16.06
N VAL A 69 -9.54 -10.10 16.66
CA VAL A 69 -8.12 -9.85 16.35
C VAL A 69 -7.45 -11.16 15.95
N GLU A 70 -6.78 -11.16 14.80
CA GLU A 70 -6.09 -12.34 14.23
C GLU A 70 -4.68 -11.96 13.77
N GLU A 71 -3.73 -12.87 13.93
CA GLU A 71 -2.38 -12.68 13.41
C GLU A 71 -2.37 -12.87 11.88
N ALA A 72 -1.84 -11.87 11.17
CA ALA A 72 -1.75 -11.84 9.72
C ALA A 72 -0.51 -12.60 9.25
N LYS A 73 -0.69 -13.45 8.22
CA LYS A 73 0.43 -14.07 7.51
C LYS A 73 0.84 -13.16 6.37
N LEU A 74 1.84 -12.33 6.60
CA LEU A 74 2.39 -11.49 5.55
C LEU A 74 3.16 -12.36 4.52
N PRO A 75 2.97 -12.13 3.22
CA PRO A 75 3.80 -12.79 2.22
C PRO A 75 5.26 -12.37 2.38
N GLY A 76 6.19 -13.24 1.97
CA GLY A 76 7.58 -12.85 1.81
C GLY A 76 7.69 -11.82 0.70
N LEU A 77 7.95 -10.56 1.06
CA LEU A 77 8.20 -9.48 0.12
C LEU A 77 9.71 -9.23 0.05
N ASP A 78 10.26 -9.27 -1.15
CA ASP A 78 11.56 -8.65 -1.40
C ASP A 78 11.32 -7.19 -1.73
N LEU A 79 11.25 -6.36 -0.69
CA LEU A 79 10.93 -4.95 -0.85
C LEU A 79 11.99 -4.22 -1.69
N HIS A 80 13.26 -4.66 -1.66
CA HIS A 80 14.29 -4.03 -2.48
C HIS A 80 13.99 -4.24 -3.96
N ASP A 81 13.74 -5.49 -4.36
CA ASP A 81 13.40 -5.83 -5.73
C ASP A 81 12.03 -5.25 -6.14
N ASP A 82 11.04 -5.29 -5.26
CA ASP A 82 9.72 -4.72 -5.53
C ASP A 82 9.78 -3.18 -5.66
N LEU A 83 10.60 -2.49 -4.87
CA LEU A 83 10.83 -1.05 -5.01
C LEU A 83 11.61 -0.71 -6.28
N ALA A 84 12.64 -1.49 -6.63
CA ALA A 84 13.41 -1.28 -7.85
C ALA A 84 12.53 -1.45 -9.11
N GLU A 85 11.71 -2.51 -9.15
CA GLU A 85 10.77 -2.76 -10.23
C GLU A 85 9.64 -1.70 -10.28
N GLY A 86 9.14 -1.28 -9.12
CA GLY A 86 8.20 -0.16 -9.03
C GLY A 86 8.78 1.15 -9.56
N GLY A 87 10.03 1.45 -9.19
CA GLY A 87 10.77 2.61 -9.69
C GLY A 87 10.99 2.56 -11.20
N ARG A 88 11.28 1.37 -11.77
CA ARG A 88 11.37 1.17 -13.22
C ARG A 88 10.04 1.47 -13.91
N LEU A 89 8.93 0.99 -13.36
CA LEU A 89 7.59 1.26 -13.90
C LEU A 89 7.26 2.76 -13.90
N ILE A 90 7.53 3.45 -12.79
CA ILE A 90 7.34 4.91 -12.66
C ILE A 90 8.27 5.65 -13.64
N GLY A 91 9.52 5.24 -13.75
CA GLY A 91 10.49 5.86 -14.65
C GLY A 91 10.04 5.81 -16.11
N MET A 92 9.54 4.67 -16.57
CA MET A 92 8.99 4.57 -17.93
C MET A 92 7.75 5.48 -18.09
N MET A 93 6.92 5.65 -17.05
CA MET A 93 5.72 6.53 -17.10
C MET A 93 6.09 7.99 -17.24
N LEU A 94 7.08 8.42 -16.46
CA LEU A 94 7.60 9.77 -16.53
C LEU A 94 8.30 10.04 -17.88
N GLU A 95 8.96 9.05 -18.49
CA GLU A 95 9.52 9.13 -19.84
C GLU A 95 8.42 9.34 -20.89
N ALA A 96 7.35 8.53 -20.84
CA ALA A 96 6.24 8.62 -21.80
C ALA A 96 5.43 9.94 -21.68
N ALA A 97 5.46 10.58 -20.51
CA ALA A 97 4.83 11.86 -20.26
C ALA A 97 5.69 13.08 -20.63
N GLN A 98 6.95 12.89 -21.06
CA GLN A 98 7.80 14.01 -21.48
C GLN A 98 7.24 14.68 -22.75
N PRO A 99 7.39 16.01 -22.90
CA PRO A 99 6.94 16.72 -24.10
C PRO A 99 7.67 16.27 -25.37
N GLU A 100 8.96 15.94 -25.23
CA GLU A 100 9.81 15.51 -26.33
C GLU A 100 10.10 14.01 -26.21
N PRO A 101 10.03 13.25 -27.31
CA PRO A 101 10.31 11.82 -27.29
C PRO A 101 11.80 11.57 -26.97
N PRO A 102 12.11 10.55 -26.16
CA PRO A 102 13.49 10.17 -25.87
C PRO A 102 14.19 9.68 -27.14
N GLU A 103 15.52 9.85 -27.22
CA GLU A 103 16.34 9.34 -28.33
C GLU A 103 16.20 7.82 -28.51
N GLN A 104 15.98 7.10 -27.39
CA GLN A 104 15.77 5.66 -27.37
C GLN A 104 14.53 5.34 -26.54
N PRO A 105 13.35 5.23 -27.15
CA PRO A 105 12.11 4.98 -26.42
C PRO A 105 12.07 3.57 -25.83
N THR A 106 11.58 3.48 -24.59
CA THR A 106 11.38 2.19 -23.94
C THR A 106 10.35 1.33 -24.70
N PRO A 107 10.67 0.07 -25.06
CA PRO A 107 9.72 -0.79 -25.76
C PRO A 107 8.45 -1.07 -24.95
N VAL A 108 7.30 -1.11 -25.62
CA VAL A 108 5.99 -1.46 -25.02
C VAL A 108 6.00 -2.86 -24.36
N SER A 109 6.84 -3.77 -24.81
CA SER A 109 7.02 -5.08 -24.16
C SER A 109 7.60 -4.97 -22.74
N SER A 110 8.52 -4.03 -22.51
CA SER A 110 9.13 -3.77 -21.20
C SER A 110 8.12 -3.26 -20.18
N TRP A 111 7.12 -2.52 -20.68
CA TRP A 111 5.98 -2.03 -19.93
C TRP A 111 5.04 -3.14 -19.48
N PHE A 112 4.61 -4.00 -20.40
CA PHE A 112 3.75 -5.14 -20.05
C PHE A 112 4.46 -6.11 -19.08
N ALA A 113 5.77 -6.29 -19.22
CA ALA A 113 6.55 -7.09 -18.28
C ALA A 113 6.54 -6.49 -16.86
N ALA A 114 6.67 -5.17 -16.73
CA ALA A 114 6.61 -4.48 -15.44
C ALA A 114 5.22 -4.59 -14.79
N LEU A 115 4.15 -4.38 -15.57
CA LEU A 115 2.77 -4.53 -15.09
C LEU A 115 2.48 -5.97 -14.63
N ALA A 116 2.89 -6.96 -15.43
CA ALA A 116 2.73 -8.37 -15.06
C ALA A 116 3.48 -8.76 -13.78
N ARG A 117 4.65 -8.16 -13.51
CA ARG A 117 5.38 -8.35 -12.24
C ARG A 117 4.63 -7.72 -11.07
N ARG A 118 4.15 -6.47 -11.22
CA ARG A 118 3.35 -5.77 -10.20
C ARG A 118 2.11 -6.58 -9.84
N ASP A 119 1.37 -7.05 -10.83
CA ASP A 119 0.12 -7.78 -10.61
C ASP A 119 0.37 -9.10 -9.84
N ARG A 120 1.49 -9.79 -10.12
CA ARG A 120 1.91 -10.94 -9.30
C ARG A 120 2.21 -10.58 -7.84
N SER A 121 2.82 -9.43 -7.57
CA SER A 121 3.07 -8.96 -6.20
C SER A 121 1.77 -8.65 -5.47
N LEU A 122 0.82 -7.99 -6.13
CA LEU A 122 -0.48 -7.67 -5.54
C LEU A 122 -1.26 -8.94 -5.16
N LEU A 123 -1.33 -9.91 -6.07
CA LEU A 123 -1.98 -11.21 -5.83
C LEU A 123 -1.31 -12.05 -4.74
N ALA A 124 -0.03 -11.79 -4.42
CA ALA A 124 0.64 -12.45 -3.31
C ALA A 124 0.12 -11.95 -1.94
N GLY A 125 -0.39 -10.71 -1.87
CA GLY A 125 -0.93 -10.11 -0.65
C GLY A 125 -2.42 -10.36 -0.40
N GLU A 126 -3.15 -10.98 -1.33
CA GLU A 126 -4.60 -11.25 -1.21
C GLU A 126 -4.92 -12.62 -0.57
N ARG A 127 -3.91 -13.39 -0.15
CA ARG A 127 -4.05 -14.74 0.42
C ARG A 127 -3.80 -14.75 1.92
#